data_AF-A0A645BQW6-F1
#
_entry.id   AF-A0A645BQW6-F1
#
_cell.length_a   1.000
_cell.length_b   1.000
_cell.length_c   1.000
_cell.angle_alpha   90.00
_cell.angle_beta   90.00
_cell.angle_gamma   90.00
#
_symmetry.space_group_name_H-M   'P 1'
#
loop_
_entity.id
_entity.type
_entity.pdbx_description
1 polymer ?
#
loop_
_entity_poly.entity_id
_entity_poly.type
_entity_poly.pdbx_seq_one_letter_code
_entity_poly.pdbx_strand_id
1 'polypeptide(L)'
;MFPSGTRHATELKGGMALIAKMAKVKIVPAVYHGPLTLGDLFKRKRVTVRFGEPIDLSDIKKMDKEGLEEVERRTQGAFDQLDKEVNPDFKYEIK
;
A
#
# COMPACT_ATOMS: atom_id res chain seq x y z
N MET A 1 2.10 5.92 -5.11
CA MET A 1 2.17 4.96 -6.24
C MET A 1 1.26 3.78 -5.91
N PHE A 2 0.62 3.15 -6.91
CA PHE A 2 -0.13 1.90 -6.72
C PHE A 2 0.73 0.71 -7.18
N PRO A 3 1.47 0.04 -6.29
CA PRO A 3 2.46 -0.97 -6.65
C PRO A 3 1.85 -2.19 -7.37
N SER A 4 0.60 -2.54 -7.09
CA SER A 4 -0.10 -3.61 -7.82
C SER A 4 -0.46 -3.25 -9.27
N GLY A 5 -0.57 -1.95 -9.56
CA GLY A 5 -0.98 -1.43 -10.86
C GLY A 5 -2.44 -1.70 -11.24
N THR A 6 -3.21 -2.43 -10.42
CA THR A 6 -4.64 -2.66 -10.63
C THR A 6 -5.38 -2.62 -9.28
N ARG A 7 -6.70 -2.36 -9.30
CA ARG A 7 -7.52 -2.27 -8.09
C ARG A 7 -7.74 -3.62 -7.38
N HIS A 8 -7.49 -4.73 -8.08
CA HIS A 8 -7.84 -6.08 -7.63
C HIS A 8 -6.62 -7.00 -7.44
N ALA A 9 -5.44 -6.56 -7.88
CA ALA A 9 -4.22 -7.33 -7.68
C ALA A 9 -3.60 -7.00 -6.33
N THR A 10 -3.23 -8.04 -5.59
CA THR A 10 -2.51 -7.92 -4.31
C THR A 10 -1.00 -7.99 -4.51
N GLU A 11 -0.52 -8.55 -5.62
CA GLU A 11 0.91 -8.70 -5.90
C GLU A 11 1.59 -7.33 -6.05
N LEU A 12 2.62 -7.07 -5.23
CA LEU A 12 3.31 -5.79 -5.21
C LEU A 12 4.45 -5.80 -6.23
N LYS A 13 4.36 -4.97 -7.28
CA LYS A 13 5.44 -4.89 -8.27
C LYS A 13 6.67 -4.20 -7.70
N GLY A 14 7.84 -4.80 -7.91
CA GLY A 14 9.15 -4.31 -7.43
C GLY A 14 9.60 -2.94 -7.97
N GLY A 15 8.93 -2.38 -8.98
CA GLY A 15 9.28 -1.07 -9.55
C GLY A 15 9.21 0.07 -8.52
N MET A 16 8.29 -0.01 -7.55
CA MET A 16 8.19 0.98 -6.46
C MET A 16 9.45 0.98 -5.57
N ALA A 17 9.95 -0.21 -5.21
CA ALA A 17 11.15 -0.39 -4.40
C ALA A 17 12.39 0.18 -5.10
N LEU A 18 12.51 -0.06 -6.41
CA LEU A 18 13.62 0.46 -7.22
C LEU A 18 13.64 1.99 -7.25
N ILE A 19 12.49 2.63 -7.47
CA ILE A 19 12.37 4.10 -7.50
C ILE A 19 12.76 4.70 -6.15
N ALA A 20 12.21 4.17 -5.06
CA ALA A 20 12.50 4.66 -3.71
C ALA A 20 14.00 4.56 -3.38
N LYS A 21 14.63 3.43 -3.73
CA LYS A 21 16.07 3.21 -3.54
C LYS A 21 16.92 4.19 -4.37
N MET A 22 16.61 4.37 -5.64
CA MET A 22 17.35 5.28 -6.53
C MET A 22 17.22 6.74 -6.09
N ALA A 23 16.03 7.13 -5.62
CA ALA A 23 15.76 8.47 -5.12
C ALA A 23 16.25 8.71 -3.67
N LYS A 24 16.69 7.66 -2.96
CA LYS A 24 17.09 7.70 -1.53
C LYS A 24 15.98 8.28 -0.63
N VAL A 25 14.74 7.87 -0.87
CA VAL A 25 13.57 8.32 -0.10
C VAL A 25 12.88 7.14 0.58
N LYS A 26 12.21 7.43 1.69
CA LYS A 26 11.39 6.46 2.44
C LYS A 26 10.04 6.26 1.75
N ILE A 27 9.46 5.07 1.91
CA ILE A 27 8.12 4.75 1.42
C ILE A 27 7.12 5.02 2.55
N VAL A 28 6.07 5.79 2.27
CA VAL A 28 4.98 5.99 3.23
C VAL A 28 3.77 5.18 2.77
N PRO A 29 3.38 4.11 3.50
CA PRO A 29 2.18 3.34 3.18
C PRO A 29 0.92 4.15 3.51
N ALA A 30 -0.11 4.00 2.68
CA ALA A 30 -1.42 4.59 2.92
C ALA A 30 -2.54 3.63 2.53
N VAL A 31 -3.58 3.57 3.37
CA VAL A 31 -4.80 2.77 3.12
C VAL A 31 -6.00 3.69 2.89
N TYR A 32 -6.91 3.26 2.02
CA TYR A 32 -8.13 3.98 1.67
C TYR A 32 -9.35 3.12 2.02
N HIS A 33 -10.20 3.61 2.91
CA HIS A 33 -11.50 3.03 3.24
C HIS A 33 -12.60 3.99 2.80
N GLY A 34 -13.40 3.59 1.82
CA GLY A 34 -14.45 4.44 1.28
C GLY A 34 -15.14 3.81 0.08
N PRO A 35 -15.97 4.59 -0.63
CA PRO A 35 -16.61 4.16 -1.88
C PRO A 35 -15.63 3.57 -2.88
N LEU A 36 -15.94 2.38 -3.38
CA LEU A 36 -15.17 1.71 -4.43
C LEU A 36 -15.70 2.02 -5.84
N THR A 37 -16.87 2.65 -5.93
CA THR A 37 -17.53 3.07 -7.18
C THR A 37 -17.76 4.58 -7.19
N LEU A 38 -17.78 5.17 -8.40
CA LEU A 38 -18.09 6.59 -8.58
C LEU A 38 -19.51 6.93 -8.08
N GLY A 39 -20.48 6.06 -8.34
CA GLY A 39 -21.86 6.24 -7.88
C GLY A 39 -21.98 6.33 -6.36
N ASP A 40 -21.24 5.50 -5.63
CA ASP A 40 -21.24 5.57 -4.17
C ASP A 40 -20.48 6.77 -3.61
N LEU A 41 -19.49 7.29 -4.35
CA LEU A 41 -18.83 8.55 -4.01
C LEU A 41 -19.82 9.72 -4.03
N PHE A 42 -20.71 9.77 -5.03
CA PHE A 42 -21.76 10.79 -5.10
C PHE A 42 -22.80 10.70 -3.96
N LYS A 43 -22.93 9.54 -3.31
CA LYS A 43 -23.77 9.37 -2.10
C LYS A 43 -23.14 9.97 -0.84
N ARG A 44 -21.97 10.63 -0.95
CA ARG A 44 -21.24 11.28 0.15
C ARG A 44 -20.97 10.35 1.32
N LYS A 45 -20.77 9.05 1.04
CA LYS A 45 -20.33 8.10 2.07
C LYS A 45 -18.96 8.55 2.61
N ARG A 46 -18.72 8.29 3.90
CA ARG A 46 -17.48 8.66 4.57
C ARG A 46 -16.27 8.03 3.87
N VAL A 47 -15.23 8.84 3.71
CA VAL A 47 -13.91 8.43 3.21
C VAL A 47 -12.91 8.59 4.33
N THR A 48 -12.09 7.56 4.53
CA THR A 48 -10.99 7.57 5.49
C THR A 48 -9.70 7.21 4.75
N VAL A 49 -8.68 8.03 4.90
CA VAL A 49 -7.32 7.74 4.44
C VAL A 49 -6.41 7.78 5.64
N ARG A 50 -5.61 6.73 5.83
CA ARG A 50 -4.63 6.65 6.91
C ARG A 50 -3.24 6.44 6.32
N PHE A 51 -2.29 7.24 6.79
CA PHE A 51 -0.88 7.10 6.47
C PHE A 51 -0.19 6.38 7.61
N GLY A 52 0.69 5.43 7.28
CA GLY A 52 1.50 4.73 8.26
C GLY A 52 2.90 5.29 8.41
N GLU A 53 3.71 4.55 9.15
CA GLU A 53 5.10 4.91 9.40
C GLU A 53 5.97 4.78 8.14
N PRO A 54 6.94 5.68 7.93
CA PRO A 54 7.86 5.59 6.79
C PRO A 54 8.74 4.33 6.85
N ILE A 55 8.73 3.53 5.79
CA ILE A 55 9.60 2.37 5.60
C ILE A 55 10.92 2.83 5.00
N ASP A 56 12.01 2.56 5.71
CA ASP A 56 13.37 2.79 5.24
C ASP A 56 13.89 1.56 4.48
N LEU A 57 14.54 1.78 3.35
CA LEU A 57 15.13 0.74 2.49
C LEU A 57 16.67 0.78 2.47
N SER A 58 17.29 1.67 3.25
CA SER A 58 18.74 1.87 3.26
C SER A 58 19.53 0.66 3.74
N ASP A 59 18.91 -0.22 4.53
CA ASP A 59 19.49 -1.48 4.99
C ASP A 59 19.53 -2.56 3.88
N ILE A 60 18.69 -2.44 2.86
CA ILE A 60 18.60 -3.42 1.78
C ILE A 60 19.62 -3.08 0.68
N LYS A 61 20.78 -3.73 0.75
CA LYS A 61 21.95 -3.46 -0.11
C LYS A 61 21.70 -3.72 -1.60
N LYS A 62 20.93 -4.75 -1.97
CA LYS A 62 20.61 -5.10 -3.37
C LYS A 62 19.10 -5.24 -3.57
N MET A 63 18.60 -4.82 -4.73
CA MET A 63 17.21 -5.10 -5.16
C MET A 63 17.22 -6.30 -6.12
N ASP A 64 17.80 -7.40 -5.64
CA ASP A 64 17.63 -8.73 -6.23
C ASP A 64 16.33 -9.35 -5.69
N LYS A 65 16.09 -10.63 -6.00
CA LYS A 65 14.85 -11.32 -5.63
C LYS A 65 14.60 -11.27 -4.12
N GLU A 66 15.61 -11.57 -3.30
CA GLU A 66 15.51 -11.56 -1.84
C GLU A 66 15.27 -10.14 -1.29
N GLY A 67 15.99 -9.15 -1.83
CA GLY A 67 15.79 -7.75 -1.44
C GLY A 67 14.38 -7.25 -1.76
N LEU A 68 13.84 -7.63 -2.93
CA LEU A 68 12.48 -7.27 -3.33
C LEU A 68 11.42 -7.97 -2.48
N GLU A 69 11.60 -9.25 -2.17
CA GLU A 69 10.72 -10.01 -1.28
C GLU A 69 10.66 -9.38 0.12
N GLU A 70 11.78 -8.89 0.65
CA GLU A 70 11.81 -8.20 1.95
C GLU A 70 11.09 -6.85 1.90
N VAL A 71 11.22 -6.07 0.82
CA VAL A 71 10.45 -4.83 0.66
C VAL A 71 8.95 -5.13 0.57
N GLU A 72 8.58 -6.15 -0.20
CA GLU A 72 7.21 -6.60 -0.34
C GLU A 72 6.63 -7.02 1.02
N ARG A 73 7.36 -7.85 1.78
CA ARG A 73 6.95 -8.29 3.13
C ARG A 73 6.74 -7.12 4.08
N ARG A 74 7.66 -6.15 4.13
CA ARG A 74 7.54 -4.96 4.99
C ARG A 74 6.35 -4.09 4.57
N THR A 75 6.19 -3.89 3.27
CA THR A 75 5.12 -3.04 2.73
C THR A 75 3.75 -3.68 2.95
N GLN A 76 3.61 -4.98 2.69
CA GLN A 76 2.37 -5.72 2.91
C GLN A 76 2.01 -5.75 4.40
N GLY A 77 2.98 -6.05 5.28
CA GLY A 77 2.77 -6.01 6.73
C GLY A 77 2.29 -4.64 7.23
N ALA A 78 2.88 -3.56 6.71
CA ALA A 78 2.45 -2.21 7.03
C ALA A 78 1.03 -1.90 6.51
N PHE A 79 0.67 -2.36 5.31
CA PHE A 79 -0.70 -2.23 4.81
C PHE A 79 -1.70 -3.00 5.66
N ASP A 80 -1.42 -4.26 5.98
CA ASP A 80 -2.31 -5.11 6.78
C ASP A 80 -2.53 -4.53 8.19
N GLN A 81 -1.47 -3.97 8.78
CA GLN A 81 -1.57 -3.28 10.07
C GLN A 81 -2.46 -2.04 9.96
N LEU A 82 -2.20 -1.14 9.00
CA LEU A 82 -2.97 0.09 8.85
C LEU A 82 -4.43 -0.18 8.53
N ASP A 83 -4.70 -1.19 7.70
CA ASP A 83 -6.05 -1.59 7.31
C ASP A 83 -6.87 -1.99 8.54
N LYS A 84 -6.30 -2.86 9.38
CA LYS A 84 -6.90 -3.28 10.66
C LYS A 84 -7.08 -2.13 11.63
N GLU A 85 -6.12 -1.20 11.69
CA GLU A 85 -6.19 -0.04 12.58
C GLU A 85 -7.25 0.99 12.15
N VAL A 86 -7.61 1.06 10.86
CA VAL A 86 -8.71 1.91 10.40
C VAL A 86 -10.05 1.26 10.69
N ASN A 87 -10.23 0.03 10.21
CA ASN A 87 -11.45 -0.75 10.43
C ASN A 87 -11.20 -2.23 10.09
N PRO A 88 -11.16 -3.15 11.06
CA PRO A 88 -10.91 -4.56 10.82
C PRO A 88 -12.05 -5.27 10.07
N ASP A 89 -13.24 -4.69 10.06
CA ASP A 89 -14.43 -5.26 9.40
C ASP A 89 -14.67 -4.70 7.99
N PHE A 90 -13.78 -3.83 7.49
CA PHE A 90 -13.93 -3.23 6.17
C PHE A 90 -13.70 -4.27 5.08
N LYS A 91 -14.68 -4.44 4.20
CA LYS A 91 -14.58 -5.35 3.05
C LYS A 91 -14.46 -4.57 1.75
N TYR A 92 -13.41 -4.87 1.00
CA TYR A 92 -13.16 -4.30 -0.32
C TYR A 92 -14.01 -4.97 -1.42
N GLU A 93 -15.32 -5.04 -1.21
CA GLU A 93 -16.27 -5.68 -2.12
C GLU A 93 -17.11 -4.62 -2.85
N ILE A 94 -17.13 -4.69 -4.18
CA ILE A 94 -18.09 -3.93 -4.99
C ILE A 94 -19.37 -4.76 -5.03
N LYS A 95 -20.43 -4.31 -4.35
CA LYS A 95 -21.77 -4.87 -4.49
C LYS A 95 -22.40 -4.44 -5.81
#